data_AF-A0A562KDY9-F1
#
_entry.id   AF-A0A562KDY9-F1
#
_cell.length_a   1.000
_cell.length_b   1.000
_cell.length_c   1.000
_cell.angle_alpha   90.00
_cell.angle_beta   90.00
_cell.angle_gamma   90.00
#
_symmetry.space_group_name_H-M   'P 1'
#
loop_
_entity.id
_entity.type
_entity.pdbx_description
1 polymer ?
#
loop_
_entity_poly.entity_id
_entity_poly.type
_entity_poly.pdbx_seq_one_letter_code
_entity_poly.pdbx_strand_id
1 'polypeptide(L)' 'MFVTHSVDEALVLGNKVVVMTKRPGRIREAVDFDLPRPRDITSPEFNDAKRHILSLIREESTRLAQAS' A
#
# COMPACT_ATOMS: atom_id res chain seq x y z
N MET A 1 12.84 8.66 -2.35
CA MET A 1 11.48 8.17 -2.68
C MET A 1 11.65 6.92 -3.54
N PHE A 2 11.02 5.81 -3.17
CA PHE A 2 11.08 4.55 -3.91
C PHE A 2 9.69 4.19 -4.44
N VAL A 3 9.64 3.56 -5.61
CA VAL A 3 8.40 3.04 -6.20
C VAL A 3 8.61 1.54 -6.41
N THR A 4 7.71 0.74 -5.86
CA THR A 4 7.71 -0.71 -5.99
C THR A 4 6.31 -1.21 -6.31
N HIS A 5 6.24 -2.38 -6.92
CA HIS A 5 4.99 -3.12 -7.14
C HIS A 5 4.68 -4.08 -5.97
N SER A 6 5.57 -4.18 -4.97
CA SER A 6 5.43 -5.04 -3.80
C SER A 6 5.01 -4.24 -2.56
N VAL A 7 3.87 -4.60 -1.97
CA VAL A 7 3.40 -4.00 -0.71
C VAL A 7 4.35 -4.31 0.44
N ASP A 8 4.90 -5.52 0.46
CA ASP A 8 5.85 -5.95 1.50
C ASP A 8 7.12 -5.10 1.47
N GLU A 9 7.68 -4.84 0.29
CA GLU A 9 8.86 -3.97 0.16
C GLU A 9 8.54 -2.53 0.61
N ALA A 10 7.37 -2.00 0.25
CA ALA A 10 6.94 -0.66 0.66
C ALA A 10 6.84 -0.55 2.19
N LEU A 11 6.26 -1.55 2.86
CA LEU A 11 6.12 -1.61 4.31
C LEU A 11 7.42 -1.96 5.03
N VAL A 12 8.37 -2.67 4.41
CA VAL A 12 9.68 -2.95 5.03
C VAL A 12 10.60 -1.72 4.96
N LEU A 13 10.49 -0.91 3.92
CA LEU A 13 11.43 0.20 3.67
C LEU A 13 10.89 1.58 4.08
N GLY A 14 9.60 1.83 3.88
CA GLY A 14 8.99 3.15 4.03
C GLY A 14 8.37 3.38 5.40
N ASN A 15 8.33 4.63 5.86
CA ASN A 15 7.50 5.04 7.00
C ASN A 15 6.16 5.66 6.56
N LYS A 16 6.03 5.91 5.25
CA LYS A 16 4.84 6.42 4.59
C LYS A 16 4.68 5.70 3.26
N VAL A 17 3.51 5.10 3.03
CA VAL A 17 3.18 4.35 1.81
C VAL A 17 2.09 5.11 1.06
N VAL A 18 2.39 5.51 -0.17
CA VAL A 18 1.43 6.21 -1.04
C VAL A 18 0.87 5.23 -2.06
N VAL A 19 -0.45 5.03 -2.04
CA VAL A 19 -1.17 4.23 -3.03
C VAL A 19 -1.68 5.16 -4.12
N MET A 20 -1.44 4.79 -5.38
CA MET A 20 -1.86 5.57 -6.54
C MET A 20 -3.01 4.89 -7.30
N THR A 21 -3.91 5.70 -7.85
CA THR A 21 -4.93 5.22 -8.80
C THR A 21 -4.29 4.82 -10.12
N LYS A 22 -4.97 3.96 -10.88
CA LYS A 22 -4.56 3.71 -12.26
C LYS A 22 -5.06 4.86 -13.14
N ARG A 23 -4.32 5.13 -14.21
CA ARG A 23 -4.56 6.13 -15.27
C ARG A 23 -5.93 6.84 -15.22
N PRO A 24 -5.96 8.17 -15.02
CA PRO A 24 -4.83 9.05 -14.72
C PRO A 24 -4.27 8.80 -13.31
N GLY A 25 -2.95 8.78 -13.17
CA GLY A 25 -2.30 8.57 -11.87
C GLY A 25 -2.63 9.71 -10.90
N ARG A 26 -3.32 9.39 -9.82
CA ARG A 26 -3.62 10.28 -8.69
C ARG A 26 -3.25 9.58 -7.40
N ILE A 27 -3.00 10.35 -6.35
CA ILE A 27 -2.86 9.76 -5.01
C ILE A 27 -4.26 9.28 -4.60
N ARG A 28 -4.40 7.96 -4.39
CA ARG A 28 -5.61 7.36 -3.83
C ARG A 28 -5.61 7.53 -2.32
N GLU A 29 -4.46 7.29 -1.69
CA GLU A 29 -4.29 7.38 -0.24
C GLU A 29 -2.81 7.45 0.13
N ALA A 30 -2.51 8.07 1.27
CA ALA A 30 -1.19 8.02 1.88
C ALA A 30 -1.32 7.45 3.30
N VAL A 31 -0.72 6.29 3.53
CA VAL A 31 -0.77 5.53 4.79
C VAL A 31 0.51 5.80 5.56
N ASP A 32 0.39 6.32 6.77
CA ASP A 32 1.52 6.45 7.70
C ASP A 32 1.73 5.09 8.40
N PHE A 33 2.99 4.63 8.43
CA PHE A 33 3.37 3.31 8.92
C PHE A 33 4.71 3.39 9.65
N ASP A 34 4.66 3.66 10.95
CA ASP A 34 5.85 3.94 11.76
C ASP A 34 6.16 2.82 12.76
N LEU A 35 6.32 1.59 12.26
CA LEU A 35 6.80 0.50 13.11
C LEU A 35 8.32 0.59 13.35
N PRO A 36 8.79 0.33 14.58
CA PRO A 36 10.21 0.26 14.92
C PRO A 36 10.99 -0.70 14.01
N ARG A 37 12.28 -0.39 13.78
CA ARG A 37 13.19 -1.24 13.01
C ARG A 37 14.07 -2.07 13.95
N PRO A 38 14.36 -3.36 13.65
CA PRO A 38 13.88 -4.14 12.50
C PRO A 38 12.38 -4.45 12.62
N ARG A 39 11.67 -4.42 11.49
CA ARG A 39 10.22 -4.65 11.45
C ARG A 39 9.94 -6.14 11.50
N ASP A 40 9.03 -6.54 12.39
CA ASP A 40 8.48 -7.90 12.37
C ASP A 40 7.37 -7.98 11.32
N ILE A 41 7.66 -8.66 10.20
CA ILE A 41 6.71 -8.84 9.10
C ILE A 41 5.53 -9.76 9.46
N THR A 42 5.64 -10.47 10.59
CA THR A 42 4.61 -11.35 11.11
C THR A 42 3.72 -10.65 12.15
N SER A 43 4.07 -9.42 12.55
CA SER A 43 3.32 -8.68 13.57
C SER A 43 1.90 -8.38 13.09
N PRO A 44 0.92 -8.32 14.01
CA PRO A 44 -0.45 -7.92 13.68
C PRO A 44 -0.50 -6.57 12.97
N GLU A 45 0.26 -5.58 13.43
CA GLU A 45 0.29 -4.21 12.90
C GLU A 45 0.83 -4.17 11.47
N PHE A 46 1.88 -4.94 11.17
CA PHE A 46 2.40 -5.09 9.82
C PHE A 46 1.35 -5.70 8.90
N ASN A 47 0.70 -6.77 9.36
CA ASN A 47 -0.33 -7.48 8.62
C ASN A 47 -1.61 -6.64 8.41
N ASP A 48 -1.99 -5.81 9.37
CA ASP A 48 -3.11 -4.87 9.26
C ASP A 48 -2.82 -3.82 8.17
N ALA A 49 -1.64 -3.19 8.21
CA ALA A 49 -1.24 -2.23 7.19
C ALA A 49 -1.18 -2.86 5.79
N LYS A 50 -0.63 -4.08 5.70
CA LYS A 50 -0.58 -4.85 4.45
C LYS A 50 -1.97 -5.14 3.90
N ARG A 51 -2.89 -5.60 4.75
CA ARG A 51 -4.28 -5.89 4.35
C ARG A 51 -4.99 -4.63 3.83
N HIS A 52 -4.80 -3.50 4.51
CA HIS A 52 -5.35 -2.22 4.10
C HIS A 52 -4.81 -1.76 2.74
N ILE A 53 -3.49 -1.76 2.54
CA ILE A 53 -2.91 -1.35 1.27
C ILE A 53 -3.36 -2.26 0.12
N LEU A 54 -3.44 -3.57 0.36
CA LEU A 54 -3.93 -4.52 -0.64
C LEU A 54 -5.42 -4.32 -0.97
N SER A 55 -6.26 -3.93 0.00
CA SER A 55 -7.67 -3.63 -0.30
C SER A 55 -7.79 -2.40 -1.19
N LEU A 56 -7.02 -1.34 -0.94
CA LEU A 56 -6.99 -0.15 -1.80
C LEU A 56 -6.62 -0.48 -3.25
N ILE A 57 -5.61 -1.33 -3.45
CA ILE A 57 -5.17 -1.77 -4.79
C ILE A 57 -6.26 -2.61 -5.48
N ARG A 58 -6.94 -3.49 -4.73
CA ARG A 58 -8.03 -4.32 -5.26
C ARG A 58 -9.24 -3.46 -5.65
N GLU A 59 -9.66 -2.54 -4.80
CA GLU A 59 -10.73 -1.58 -5.09
C GLU A 59 -10.44 -0.78 -6.36
N GLU A 60 -9.21 -0.30 -6.51
CA GLU A 60 -8.78 0.41 -7.71
C GLU A 60 -8.89 -0.48 -8.96
N SER A 61 -8.45 -1.73 -8.86
CA SER A 61 -8.51 -2.69 -9.96
C SER A 61 -9.96 -3.02 -10.35
N THR A 62 -10.85 -3.21 -9.37
CA THR A 62 -12.27 -3.49 -9.60
C THR A 62 -13.00 -2.29 -10.20
N ARG A 63 -12.74 -1.07 -9.72
CA ARG A 63 -13.38 0.15 -10.24
C ARG A 63 -13.15 0.31 -11.74
N LEU A 64 -11.95 -0.02 -12.21
CA LEU A 64 -11.60 0.08 -13.62
C LEU A 64 -12.27 -0.99 -14.47
N ALA A 65 -12.39 -2.21 -13.94
CA ALA A 65 -13.09 -3.30 -14.61
C ALA A 65 -14.58 -3.00 -14.81
N GLN A 66 -15.19 -2.20 -13.93
CA GLN A 66 -16.59 -1.77 -14.04
C GLN A 66 -16.79 -0.54 -14.93
N ALA A 67 -15.74 0.25 -15.17
CA ALA A 67 -15.79 1.47 -15.98
C ALA A 67 -15.43 1.25 -17.46
N SER A 68 -15.16 0.00 -17.86
CA SER A 68 -14.85 -0.43 -19.24
C SER A 68 -16.01 -1.19 -19.82
#